data_AF-A0A221UYM0-F1
#
_entry.id   AF-A0A221UYM0-F1
#
_cell.length_a   1.000
_cell.length_b   1.000
_cell.length_c   1.000
_cell.angle_alpha   90.00
_cell.angle_beta   90.00
_cell.angle_gamma   90.00
#
_symmetry.space_group_name_H-M   'P 1'
#
loop_
_entity.id
_entity.type
_entity.pdbx_description
1 polymer ?
#
loop_
_entity_poly.entity_id
_entity_poly.type
_entity_poly.pdbx_seq_one_letter_code
_entity_poly.pdbx_strand_id
1 'polypeptide(L)'
;MQMQFIILLAVLLFSRNMNGQMNFSNLDADGNFPRIEINKDDTTLFAKIGENTKPWLHWNEVPKNIESGNGRSTFKMTVYNNDGIANRTFEISYTIPYDQNNSDPTANIKATYIYRDKRPNKVLEEHFKLIP
;
A
#
# COMPACT_ATOMS: atom_id res chain seq x y z
N MET A 1 -23.26 -32.76 -23.15
CA MET A 1 -21.86 -32.62 -22.67
C MET A 1 -21.19 -31.29 -23.05
N GLN A 2 -21.60 -30.59 -24.13
CA GLN A 2 -20.91 -29.36 -24.57
C GLN A 2 -21.29 -28.10 -23.76
N MET A 3 -22.53 -28.03 -23.23
CA MET A 3 -23.03 -26.90 -22.44
C MET A 3 -22.43 -26.83 -21.02
N GLN A 4 -22.04 -27.98 -20.45
CA GLN A 4 -21.38 -28.07 -19.14
C GLN A 4 -19.95 -27.52 -19.19
N PHE A 5 -19.26 -27.65 -20.33
CA PHE A 5 -17.89 -27.14 -20.51
C PHE A 5 -17.84 -25.61 -20.60
N ILE A 6 -18.86 -24.98 -21.20
CA ILE A 6 -18.95 -23.52 -21.34
C ILE A 6 -19.23 -22.85 -19.98
N ILE A 7 -20.06 -23.48 -19.15
CA ILE A 7 -20.35 -22.99 -17.79
C ILE A 7 -19.09 -23.06 -16.92
N LEU A 8 -18.30 -24.14 -17.04
CA LEU A 8 -17.04 -24.28 -16.30
C LEU A 8 -15.99 -23.21 -16.71
N LEU A 9 -15.91 -22.90 -18.01
CA LEU A 9 -15.01 -21.88 -18.53
C LEU A 9 -15.44 -20.46 -18.11
N ALA A 10 -16.76 -20.21 -18.00
CA ALA A 10 -17.29 -18.94 -17.50
C ALA A 10 -16.98 -18.74 -16.01
N VAL A 11 -17.10 -19.78 -15.18
CA VAL A 11 -16.79 -19.72 -13.73
C VAL A 11 -15.29 -19.47 -13.48
N LEU A 12 -14.41 -20.05 -14.30
CA LEU A 12 -12.96 -19.82 -14.21
C LEU A 12 -12.56 -18.36 -14.52
N LEU A 13 -13.28 -17.67 -15.41
CA LEU A 13 -13.01 -16.27 -15.78
C LEU A 13 -13.47 -15.24 -14.74
N PHE A 14 -14.29 -15.64 -13.76
CA PHE A 14 -14.71 -14.79 -12.62
C PHE A 14 -13.83 -14.94 -11.37
N SER A 15 -12.76 -15.73 -11.41
CA SER A 15 -11.72 -15.75 -10.37
C SER A 15 -10.82 -14.51 -10.39
N ARG A 16 -11.38 -13.33 -10.69
CA ARG A 16 -10.66 -12.05 -10.64
C ARG A 16 -10.41 -11.67 -9.19
N ASN A 17 -9.20 -11.97 -8.71
CA ASN A 17 -8.48 -11.39 -7.57
C ASN A 17 -9.36 -10.57 -6.61
N MET A 18 -9.97 -11.24 -5.64
CA MET A 18 -10.41 -10.60 -4.41
C MET A 18 -9.17 -10.22 -3.60
N ASN A 19 -8.46 -9.18 -4.03
CA ASN A 19 -7.61 -8.44 -3.10
C ASN A 19 -8.58 -7.57 -2.29
N GLY A 20 -8.85 -7.99 -1.07
CA GLY A 20 -9.65 -7.18 -0.14
C GLY A 20 -8.99 -5.82 0.07
N GLN A 21 -9.82 -4.81 0.37
CA GLN A 21 -9.33 -3.51 0.80
C GLN A 21 -8.48 -3.70 2.06
N MET A 22 -7.24 -3.22 2.04
CA MET A 22 -6.37 -3.22 3.21
C MET A 22 -6.21 -1.80 3.72
N ASN A 23 -6.61 -1.60 4.97
CA ASN A 23 -6.46 -0.33 5.65
C ASN A 23 -5.36 -0.47 6.69
N PHE A 24 -4.35 0.37 6.63
CA PHE A 24 -3.20 0.35 7.54
C PHE A 24 -3.15 1.63 8.35
N SER A 25 -3.08 1.50 9.68
CA SER A 25 -2.87 2.64 10.60
C SER A 25 -1.42 2.70 11.04
N ASN A 26 -0.89 3.93 11.12
CA ASN A 26 0.47 4.13 11.62
C ASN A 26 0.58 3.70 13.08
N LEU A 27 1.68 3.03 13.41
CA LEU A 27 2.02 2.67 14.78
C LEU A 27 2.47 3.89 15.60
N ASP A 28 3.03 4.90 14.93
CA ASP A 28 3.38 6.18 15.52
C ASP A 28 2.19 7.14 15.42
N ALA A 29 1.61 7.47 16.58
CA ALA A 29 0.51 8.41 16.68
C ALA A 29 0.89 9.82 16.26
N ASP A 30 2.18 10.18 16.30
CA ASP A 30 2.74 11.48 15.89
C ASP A 30 3.32 11.47 14.47
N GLY A 31 3.30 10.31 13.80
CA GLY A 31 3.79 10.12 12.44
C GLY A 31 3.18 11.07 11.41
N ASN A 32 3.92 11.29 10.32
CA ASN A 32 3.53 12.17 9.22
C ASN A 32 2.39 11.56 8.39
N PHE A 33 2.35 10.23 8.30
CA PHE A 33 1.37 9.48 7.53
C PHE A 33 0.48 8.65 8.46
N PRO A 34 -0.68 9.14 8.89
CA PRO A 34 -1.53 8.40 9.84
C PRO A 34 -2.14 7.12 9.25
N ARG A 35 -2.32 7.04 7.92
CA ARG A 35 -3.02 5.93 7.28
C ARG A 35 -2.59 5.68 5.83
N ILE A 36 -2.62 4.41 5.42
CA ILE A 36 -2.54 3.98 4.02
C ILE A 36 -3.78 3.11 3.73
N GLU A 37 -4.44 3.36 2.62
CA GLU A 37 -5.52 2.52 2.10
C GLU A 37 -5.08 1.92 0.78
N ILE A 38 -5.17 0.60 0.66
CA ILE A 38 -4.88 -0.15 -0.56
C ILE A 38 -6.18 -0.82 -0.98
N ASN A 39 -6.77 -0.33 -2.06
CA ASN A 39 -7.95 -0.88 -2.67
C ASN A 39 -7.55 -1.88 -3.76
N LYS A 40 -8.52 -2.27 -4.58
CA LYS A 40 -8.28 -3.21 -5.68
C LYS A 40 -7.32 -2.65 -6.74
N ASP A 41 -7.52 -1.39 -7.11
CA ASP A 41 -6.87 -0.77 -8.27
C ASP A 41 -6.07 0.49 -7.91
N ASP A 42 -6.17 0.95 -6.66
CA ASP A 42 -5.58 2.21 -6.21
C ASP A 42 -5.00 2.14 -4.79
N THR A 43 -4.06 3.04 -4.54
CA THR A 43 -3.44 3.26 -3.22
C THR A 43 -3.60 4.72 -2.83
N THR A 44 -4.07 4.97 -1.62
CA THR A 44 -4.24 6.30 -1.05
C THR A 44 -3.41 6.47 0.21
N LEU A 45 -2.54 7.48 0.23
CA LEU A 45 -1.76 7.90 1.39
C LEU A 45 -2.44 9.08 2.07
N PHE A 46 -2.65 8.97 3.37
CA PHE A 46 -3.20 10.04 4.19
C PHE A 46 -2.07 10.80 4.88
N ALA A 47 -2.28 12.09 5.09
CA ALA A 47 -1.37 12.95 5.85
C ALA A 47 -2.13 13.75 6.91
N LYS A 48 -1.42 14.17 7.95
CA LYS A 48 -1.92 15.16 8.90
C LYS A 48 -1.82 16.56 8.29
N ILE A 49 -2.95 17.25 8.17
CA ILE A 49 -3.02 18.64 7.72
C ILE A 49 -3.69 19.44 8.84
N GLY A 50 -2.87 20.12 9.63
CA GLY A 50 -3.29 20.66 10.93
C GLY A 50 -3.67 19.54 11.88
N GLU A 51 -4.82 19.65 12.54
CA GLU A 51 -5.35 18.64 13.46
C GLU A 51 -6.11 17.50 12.76
N ASN A 52 -6.27 17.55 11.43
CA ASN A 52 -7.10 16.62 10.68
C ASN A 52 -6.28 15.62 9.85
N THR A 53 -6.72 14.38 9.83
CA THR A 53 -6.24 13.37 8.87
C THR A 53 -7.04 13.48 7.58
N LYS A 54 -6.35 13.65 6.44
CA LYS A 54 -6.99 13.79 5.11
C LYS A 54 -6.26 12.96 4.04
N PRO A 55 -6.97 12.49 3.00
CA PRO A 55 -6.32 11.94 1.81
C PRO A 55 -5.35 12.98 1.25
N TRP A 56 -4.11 12.58 0.97
CA TRP A 56 -3.08 13.49 0.47
C TRP A 56 -2.62 13.11 -0.93
N LEU A 57 -2.22 11.86 -1.12
CA LEU A 57 -1.76 11.35 -2.41
C LEU A 57 -2.57 10.12 -2.78
N HIS A 58 -2.85 10.01 -4.08
CA HIS A 58 -3.62 8.92 -4.66
C HIS A 58 -2.92 8.44 -5.92
N TRP A 59 -2.78 7.14 -6.05
CA TRP A 59 -2.15 6.49 -7.20
C TRP A 59 -3.08 5.40 -7.73
N ASN A 60 -3.31 5.40 -9.04
CA ASN A 60 -4.05 4.34 -9.75
C ASN A 60 -3.18 3.08 -9.93
N GLU A 61 -2.51 2.67 -8.87
CA GLU A 61 -1.74 1.43 -8.79
C GLU A 61 -1.66 0.92 -7.34
N VAL A 62 -1.34 -0.37 -7.22
CA VAL A 62 -1.24 -1.08 -5.95
C VAL A 62 0.12 -1.78 -5.82
N PRO A 63 0.61 -2.05 -4.60
CA PRO A 63 1.81 -2.85 -4.39
C PRO A 63 1.70 -4.23 -5.05
N LYS A 64 2.73 -4.61 -5.80
CA LYS A 64 2.81 -5.90 -6.51
C LYS A 64 3.63 -6.88 -5.68
N ASN A 65 3.27 -8.15 -5.77
CA ASN A 65 4.03 -9.23 -5.14
C ASN A 65 5.45 -9.26 -5.71
N ILE A 66 6.45 -9.19 -4.83
CA ILE A 66 7.88 -9.27 -5.20
C ILE A 66 8.56 -10.52 -4.64
N GLU A 67 7.98 -11.12 -3.60
CA GLU A 67 8.51 -12.30 -2.94
C GLU A 67 7.36 -13.11 -2.35
N SER A 68 7.35 -14.40 -2.65
CA SER A 68 6.47 -15.39 -2.02
C SER A 68 7.31 -16.57 -1.58
N GLY A 69 7.36 -16.83 -0.28
CA GLY A 69 8.16 -17.90 0.28
C GLY A 69 8.21 -17.83 1.80
N ASN A 70 8.69 -18.91 2.43
CA ASN A 70 8.90 -18.96 3.89
C ASN A 70 7.66 -18.58 4.73
N GLY A 71 6.47 -18.93 4.26
CA GLY A 71 5.21 -18.65 4.98
C GLY A 71 4.79 -17.18 4.97
N ARG A 72 5.33 -16.35 4.07
CA ARG A 72 4.92 -14.95 3.88
C ARG A 72 4.92 -14.55 2.40
N SER A 73 4.17 -13.51 2.08
CA SER A 73 4.26 -12.79 0.82
C SER A 73 4.44 -11.30 1.03
N THR A 74 5.40 -10.74 0.32
CA THR A 74 5.74 -9.32 0.38
C THR A 74 5.35 -8.64 -0.92
N PHE A 75 4.68 -7.50 -0.76
CA PHE A 75 4.19 -6.66 -1.84
C PHE A 75 4.87 -5.30 -1.75
N LYS A 76 5.24 -4.72 -2.90
CA LYS A 76 5.92 -3.42 -2.96
C LYS A 76 5.42 -2.59 -4.15
N MET A 77 5.35 -1.28 -3.95
CA MET A 77 5.27 -0.28 -5.02
C MET A 77 6.26 0.85 -4.74
N THR A 78 6.69 1.52 -5.81
CA THR A 78 7.48 2.74 -5.73
C THR A 78 6.84 3.78 -6.63
N VAL A 79 6.39 4.87 -6.02
CA VAL A 79 5.70 5.97 -6.71
C VAL A 79 6.46 7.27 -6.59
N TYR A 80 6.34 8.08 -7.62
CA TYR A 80 6.99 9.37 -7.73
C TYR A 80 5.94 10.47 -7.76
N ASN A 81 6.16 11.51 -6.97
CA ASN A 81 5.33 12.71 -6.98
C ASN A 81 6.23 13.95 -7.07
N ASN A 82 5.79 14.93 -7.86
CA ASN A 82 6.52 16.17 -8.06
C ASN A 82 5.55 17.34 -8.01
N ASP A 83 5.75 18.27 -7.10
CA ASP A 83 4.87 19.42 -6.90
C ASP A 83 5.56 20.78 -7.11
N GLY A 84 6.70 20.78 -7.80
CA GLY A 84 7.49 21.99 -8.05
C GLY A 84 8.31 22.47 -6.85
N ILE A 85 8.04 21.96 -5.64
CA ILE A 85 8.79 22.27 -4.42
C ILE A 85 9.80 21.15 -4.14
N ALA A 86 9.37 19.90 -4.24
CA ALA A 86 10.20 18.74 -4.01
C ALA A 86 9.90 17.63 -5.03
N ASN A 87 10.94 16.86 -5.35
CA ASN A 87 10.78 15.55 -5.94
C ASN A 87 10.60 14.55 -4.78
N ARG A 88 9.51 13.79 -4.79
CA ARG A 88 9.17 12.83 -3.74
C ARG A 88 9.14 11.43 -4.30
N THR A 89 9.75 10.51 -3.58
CA THR A 89 9.66 9.06 -3.86
C THR A 89 9.05 8.40 -2.64
N PHE A 90 8.03 7.58 -2.85
CA PHE A 90 7.44 6.76 -1.79
C PHE A 90 7.62 5.29 -2.15
N GLU A 91 8.27 4.55 -1.26
CA GLU A 91 8.35 3.10 -1.32
C GLU A 91 7.37 2.54 -0.30
N ILE A 92 6.27 1.97 -0.78
CA ILE A 92 5.22 1.38 0.06
C ILE A 92 5.37 -0.13 -0.04
N SER A 93 5.39 -0.81 1.10
CA SER A 93 5.42 -2.27 1.15
C SER A 93 4.50 -2.81 2.22
N TYR A 94 3.97 -4.01 2.01
CA TYR A 94 3.27 -4.75 3.06
C TYR A 94 3.59 -6.24 2.95
N THR A 95 3.41 -6.96 4.05
CA THR A 95 3.65 -8.40 4.10
C THR A 95 2.44 -9.12 4.68
N ILE A 96 1.96 -10.14 3.96
CA ILE A 96 0.89 -11.04 4.41
C ILE A 96 1.53 -12.37 4.84
N PRO A 97 1.38 -12.80 6.10
CA PRO A 97 1.78 -14.14 6.53
C PRO A 97 0.73 -15.19 6.15
N TYR A 98 1.17 -16.41 5.85
CA TYR A 98 0.31 -17.51 5.36
C TYR A 98 -0.18 -18.47 6.46
N ASP A 99 0.66 -18.77 7.46
CA ASP A 99 0.42 -19.90 8.38
C ASP A 99 0.54 -19.54 9.87
N GLN A 100 0.64 -18.25 10.22
CA GLN A 100 0.64 -17.84 11.62
C GLN A 100 -0.75 -17.34 11.97
N ASN A 101 -1.52 -18.19 12.68
CA ASN A 101 -2.90 -17.96 13.13
C ASN A 101 -3.16 -16.62 13.88
N ASN A 102 -2.13 -15.79 14.14
CA ASN A 102 -2.21 -14.54 14.87
C ASN A 102 -1.26 -13.45 14.31
N SER A 103 -0.90 -13.48 13.03
CA SER A 103 -0.04 -12.44 12.46
C SER A 103 -0.81 -11.58 11.47
N ASP A 104 -1.19 -10.40 11.92
CA ASP A 104 -1.80 -9.41 11.03
C ASP A 104 -0.78 -8.90 10.01
N PRO A 105 -1.21 -8.55 8.79
CA PRO A 105 -0.36 -7.85 7.84
C PRO A 105 0.22 -6.57 8.44
N THR A 106 1.48 -6.33 8.13
CA THR A 106 2.20 -5.09 8.49
C THR A 106 2.62 -4.37 7.22
N ALA A 107 2.52 -3.04 7.22
CA ALA A 107 2.97 -2.21 6.12
C ALA A 107 4.06 -1.25 6.57
N ASN A 108 4.87 -0.79 5.62
CA ASN A 108 5.92 0.19 5.82
C ASN A 108 5.89 1.20 4.67
N ILE A 109 6.18 2.45 4.97
CA ILE A 109 6.45 3.47 3.96
C ILE A 109 7.82 4.10 4.20
N LYS A 110 8.59 4.26 3.12
CA LYS A 110 9.76 5.12 3.09
C LYS A 110 9.51 6.26 2.12
N ALA A 111 9.45 7.48 2.64
CA ALA A 111 9.25 8.68 1.86
C ALA A 111 10.53 9.50 1.80
N THR A 112 11.05 9.71 0.60
CA THR A 112 12.25 10.52 0.33
C THR A 112 11.86 11.81 -0.36
N TYR A 113 12.26 12.94 0.21
CA TYR A 113 12.00 14.29 -0.27
C TYR A 113 13.32 14.93 -0.67
N ILE A 114 13.43 15.26 -1.95
CA ILE A 114 14.54 16.04 -2.50
C ILE A 114 14.00 17.42 -2.82
N TYR A 115 14.33 18.41 -1.99
CA TYR A 115 13.87 19.78 -2.19
C TYR A 115 14.67 20.43 -3.32
N ARG A 116 13.98 21.26 -4.11
CA ARG A 116 14.62 22.01 -5.20
C ARG A 116 15.31 23.30 -4.72
N ASP A 117 15.07 23.69 -3.48
CA ASP A 117 15.69 24.84 -2.84
C ASP A 117 16.83 24.41 -1.89
N LYS A 118 17.28 25.31 -1.01
CA LYS A 118 18.41 25.07 -0.10
C LYS A 118 18.06 24.23 1.12
N ARG A 119 16.83 23.72 1.26
CA ARG A 119 16.46 22.88 2.40
C ARG A 119 17.18 21.53 2.32
N PRO A 120 17.57 20.95 3.46
CA PRO A 120 18.13 19.61 3.48
C PRO A 120 17.09 18.59 3.01
N ASN A 121 17.56 17.59 2.26
CA ASN A 121 16.73 16.44 1.89
C ASN A 121 16.20 15.75 3.15
N LYS A 122 14.98 15.22 3.06
CA LYS A 122 14.30 14.57 4.19
C LYS A 122 13.95 13.14 3.81
N VAL A 123 14.23 12.20 4.72
CA VAL A 123 13.78 10.82 4.62
C VAL A 123 12.89 10.54 5.83
N LEU A 124 11.74 9.93 5.59
CA LEU A 124 10.80 9.48 6.60
C LEU A 124 10.57 7.98 6.42
N GLU A 125 10.62 7.23 7.50
CA GLU A 125 10.32 5.80 7.53
C GLU A 125 9.28 5.56 8.63
N GLU A 126 8.14 5.00 8.25
CA GLU A 126 7.01 4.79 9.17
C GLU A 126 6.42 3.38 8.99
N HIS A 127 5.90 2.84 10.08
CA HIS A 127 5.46 1.46 10.20
C HIS A 127 3.98 1.40 10.57
N PHE A 128 3.26 0.43 10.02
CA PHE A 128 1.81 0.36 10.11
C PHE A 128 1.33 -1.04 10.45
N LYS A 129 0.19 -1.10 11.11
CA LYS A 129 -0.59 -2.33 11.34
C LYS A 129 -1.88 -2.30 10.53
N LEU A 130 -2.31 -3.47 10.06
CA LEU A 130 -3.64 -3.62 9.48
C LEU A 130 -4.71 -3.23 10.52
N ILE A 131 -5.76 -2.56 10.07
CA ILE A 131 -6.97 -2.30 10.84
C ILE A 131 -8.18 -2.92 10.12
N PRO A 132 -9.19 -3.38 10.88
CA PRO A 132 -10.45 -3.88 10.32
C PRO A 132 -11.18 -2.84 9.46
#